data_AF-A0A2A3IXA5-F1
#
_entry.id   AF-A0A2A3IXA5-F1
#
_cell.length_a   1.000
_cell.length_b   1.000
_cell.length_c   1.000
_cell.angle_alpha   90.00
_cell.angle_beta   90.00
_cell.angle_gamma   90.00
#
_symmetry.space_group_name_H-M   'P 1'
#
loop_
_entity.id
_entity.type
_entity.pdbx_description
1 polymer ?
#
loop_
_entity_poly.entity_id
_entity_poly.type
_entity_poly.pdbx_seq_one_letter_code
_entity_poly.pdbx_strand_id
1 'polypeptide(L)'
;MLANTYTGISITGMVRVPLSPQERQRGERFGILLRRARGDRSMVDVAAAAGVSAETLRKIETGRAPTPAFFTVAALAHALHLSLDDLAAACAEGAESSEQAMPA
;
A
#
# COMPACT_ATOMS: atom_id res chain seq x y z
N MET A 1 -35.62 -22.32 -28.67
CA MET A 1 -34.20 -21.92 -28.61
C MET A 1 -34.16 -20.53 -28.01
N LEU A 2 -33.77 -20.41 -26.74
CA LEU A 2 -33.82 -19.15 -26.00
C LEU A 2 -32.84 -18.14 -26.58
N ALA A 3 -33.35 -16.96 -26.92
CA ALA A 3 -32.59 -15.80 -27.33
C ALA A 3 -31.73 -15.32 -26.15
N ASN A 4 -30.42 -15.18 -26.38
CA ASN A 4 -29.51 -14.68 -25.37
C ASN A 4 -29.55 -13.13 -25.36
N THR A 5 -30.60 -12.55 -24.79
CA THR A 5 -30.76 -11.10 -24.59
C THR A 5 -30.14 -10.65 -23.27
N TYR A 6 -28.81 -10.72 -23.17
CA TYR A 6 -27.97 -9.92 -22.26
C TYR A 6 -26.62 -9.82 -22.97
N THR A 7 -26.03 -8.64 -23.22
CA THR A 7 -25.14 -8.01 -22.26
C THR A 7 -24.76 -6.62 -22.79
N GLY A 8 -25.61 -5.61 -22.57
CA GLY A 8 -25.34 -4.20 -22.90
C GLY A 8 -24.44 -3.48 -21.88
N ILE A 9 -23.64 -4.20 -21.09
CA ILE A 9 -22.73 -3.63 -20.10
C ILE A 9 -21.32 -3.80 -20.64
N SER A 10 -20.85 -2.82 -21.41
CA SER A 10 -19.41 -2.61 -21.57
C SER A 10 -18.89 -2.16 -20.21
N ILE A 11 -18.35 -3.06 -19.40
CA ILE A 11 -17.48 -2.65 -18.30
C ILE A 11 -16.23 -2.10 -18.99
N THR A 12 -16.25 -0.81 -19.31
CA THR A 12 -15.05 -0.04 -19.60
C THR A 12 -14.26 -0.08 -18.30
N GLY A 13 -13.40 -1.09 -18.16
CA GLY A 13 -12.58 -1.27 -16.98
C GLY A 13 -11.90 0.04 -16.68
N MET A 14 -12.11 0.56 -15.48
CA MET A 14 -11.50 1.81 -15.04
C MET A 14 -9.98 1.67 -15.15
N VAL A 15 -9.38 2.25 -16.18
CA VAL A 15 -7.93 2.24 -16.38
C VAL A 15 -7.34 3.21 -15.37
N ARG A 16 -7.01 2.70 -14.18
CA ARG A 16 -6.14 3.42 -13.26
C ARG A 16 -4.74 3.43 -13.88
N VAL A 17 -4.05 4.56 -13.79
CA VAL A 17 -2.63 4.64 -14.17
C VAL A 17 -1.90 3.52 -13.43
N PRO A 18 -1.24 2.59 -14.14
CA PRO A 18 -0.51 1.51 -13.48
C PRO A 18 0.61 2.14 -12.66
N LEU A 19 0.79 1.62 -11.44
CA LEU A 19 1.89 2.06 -10.59
C LEU A 19 3.21 1.68 -11.25
N SER A 20 4.17 2.60 -11.16
CA SER A 20 5.54 2.29 -11.50
C SER A 20 6.07 1.16 -10.60
N PRO A 21 7.04 0.36 -11.09
CA PRO A 21 7.72 -0.62 -10.27
C PRO A 21 8.28 -0.02 -8.96
N GLN A 22 8.80 1.20 -9.02
CA GLN A 22 9.32 1.93 -7.86
C GLN A 22 8.23 2.25 -6.83
N GLU A 23 7.07 2.74 -7.26
CA GLU A 23 5.94 2.98 -6.34
C GLU A 23 5.46 1.70 -5.68
N ARG A 24 5.43 0.59 -6.42
CA ARG A 24 5.06 -0.71 -5.87
C ARG A 24 6.07 -1.19 -4.83
N GLN A 25 7.37 -1.10 -5.13
CA GLN A 25 8.45 -1.46 -4.21
C GLN A 25 8.43 -0.59 -2.94
N ARG A 26 8.18 0.72 -3.08
CA ARG A 26 7.98 1.62 -1.93
C ARG A 26 6.81 1.17 -1.05
N GLY A 27 5.67 0.87 -1.66
CA GLY A 27 4.49 0.38 -0.94
C GLY A 27 4.69 -0.98 -0.25
N GLU A 28 5.42 -1.91 -0.88
CA GLU A 28 5.75 -3.20 -0.28
C GLU A 28 6.67 -3.04 0.94
N ARG A 29 7.71 -2.20 0.85
CA ARG A 29 8.60 -1.88 1.98
C ARG A 29 7.85 -1.23 3.14
N PHE A 30 6.99 -0.26 2.81
CA PHE A 30 6.13 0.39 3.79
C PHE A 30 5.24 -0.63 4.51
N GLY A 31 4.59 -1.54 3.77
CA GLY A 31 3.77 -2.60 4.33
C GLY A 31 4.53 -3.54 5.27
N ILE A 32 5.72 -3.97 4.86
CA ILE A 32 6.60 -4.81 5.69
C ILE A 32 6.99 -4.11 6.99
N LEU A 33 7.35 -2.82 6.92
CA LEU A 33 7.73 -2.04 8.08
C LEU A 33 6.57 -1.92 9.08
N LEU A 34 5.36 -1.62 8.60
CA LEU A 34 4.16 -1.58 9.45
C LEU A 34 3.86 -2.94 10.07
N ARG A 35 3.97 -4.03 9.30
CA ARG A 35 3.76 -5.38 9.80
C ARG A 35 4.74 -5.73 10.91
N ARG A 36 6.02 -5.34 10.77
CA ARG A 36 7.06 -5.52 11.78
C ARG A 36 6.77 -4.70 13.03
N ALA A 37 6.43 -3.43 12.87
CA ALA A 37 6.10 -2.55 13.99
C ALA A 37 4.85 -3.00 14.75
N ARG A 38 3.85 -3.54 14.05
CA ARG A 38 2.68 -4.14 14.72
C ARG A 38 3.07 -5.32 15.60
N GLY A 39 4.04 -6.13 15.18
CA GLY A 39 4.49 -7.31 15.95
C GLY A 39 3.35 -8.28 16.21
N ASP A 40 3.19 -8.71 17.44
CA ASP A 40 2.13 -9.65 17.85
C ASP A 40 0.80 -8.97 18.20
N ARG A 41 0.75 -7.61 18.12
CA ARG A 41 -0.49 -6.87 18.36
C ARG A 41 -1.55 -7.28 17.34
N SER A 42 -2.79 -7.39 17.82
CA SER A 42 -3.97 -7.66 17.00
C SER A 42 -4.07 -6.65 15.86
N MET A 43 -4.26 -7.15 14.64
CA MET A 43 -4.53 -6.31 13.48
C MET A 43 -5.82 -5.49 13.65
N VAL A 44 -6.83 -6.07 14.31
CA VAL A 44 -8.11 -5.39 14.55
C VAL A 44 -7.91 -4.23 15.51
N ASP A 45 -7.14 -4.42 16.58
CA ASP A 45 -6.94 -3.39 17.60
C ASP A 45 -6.12 -2.21 17.06
N VAL A 46 -5.06 -2.49 16.30
CA VAL A 46 -4.26 -1.44 15.64
C VAL A 46 -5.09 -0.70 14.59
N ALA A 47 -5.87 -1.42 13.79
CA ALA A 47 -6.73 -0.80 12.78
C ALA A 47 -7.78 0.12 13.43
N ALA A 48 -8.41 -0.34 14.52
CA ALA A 48 -9.35 0.46 15.29
C ALA A 48 -8.69 1.72 15.89
N ALA A 49 -7.51 1.57 16.49
CA ALA A 49 -6.74 2.71 17.03
C ALA A 49 -6.35 3.73 15.94
N ALA A 50 -6.09 3.27 14.71
CA ALA A 50 -5.79 4.11 13.57
C ALA A 50 -7.02 4.60 12.78
N GLY A 51 -8.25 4.25 13.21
CA GLY A 51 -9.48 4.67 12.53
C GLY A 51 -9.65 4.08 11.13
N VAL A 52 -9.09 2.90 10.85
CA VAL A 52 -9.22 2.20 9.57
C VAL A 52 -9.80 0.80 9.75
N SER A 53 -10.28 0.19 8.65
CA SER A 53 -10.70 -1.21 8.70
C SER A 53 -9.49 -2.16 8.81
N ALA A 54 -9.67 -3.30 9.47
CA ALA A 54 -8.64 -4.35 9.50
C ALA A 54 -8.26 -4.84 8.10
N GLU A 55 -9.20 -4.82 7.15
CA GLU A 55 -8.94 -5.15 5.75
C GLU A 55 -8.06 -4.10 5.06
N THR A 56 -8.27 -2.81 5.36
CA THR A 56 -7.40 -1.72 4.89
C THR A 56 -5.98 -1.93 5.40
N LEU A 57 -5.82 -2.19 6.70
CA LEU A 57 -4.51 -2.46 7.29
C LEU A 57 -3.85 -3.69 6.66
N ARG A 58 -4.59 -4.79 6.46
CA ARG A 58 -4.11 -6.00 5.77
C ARG A 58 -3.59 -5.69 4.37
N LYS A 59 -4.33 -4.90 3.58
CA LYS A 59 -3.89 -4.52 2.22
C LYS A 59 -2.62 -3.69 2.23
N ILE A 60 -2.47 -2.79 3.20
CA ILE A 60 -1.27 -1.98 3.35
C ILE A 60 -0.08 -2.88 3.74
N GLU A 61 -0.22 -3.71 4.77
CA GLU A 61 0.85 -4.61 5.24
C GLU A 61 1.32 -5.61 4.19
N THR A 62 0.43 -6.01 3.29
CA THR A 62 0.74 -6.93 2.18
C THR A 62 1.15 -6.22 0.88
N GLY A 63 1.29 -4.89 0.90
CA GLY A 63 1.67 -4.10 -0.29
C GLY A 63 0.59 -3.99 -1.37
N ARG A 64 -0.63 -4.50 -1.11
CA ARG A 64 -1.80 -4.43 -2.03
C ARG A 64 -2.46 -3.05 -2.05
N ALA A 65 -2.13 -2.18 -1.10
CA ALA A 65 -2.47 -0.76 -1.09
C ALA A 65 -1.18 0.09 -1.01
N PRO A 66 -0.40 0.16 -2.10
CA PRO A 66 0.94 0.78 -2.11
C PRO A 66 0.92 2.30 -2.06
N THR A 67 -0.22 2.93 -2.36
CA THR A 67 -0.44 4.39 -2.24
C THR A 67 -1.53 4.67 -1.20
N PRO A 68 -1.27 4.42 0.09
CA PRO A 68 -2.21 4.77 1.15
C PRO A 68 -2.35 6.30 1.25
N ALA A 69 -3.53 6.77 1.67
CA ALA A 69 -3.76 8.19 1.88
C ALA A 69 -2.88 8.72 3.03
N PHE A 70 -2.43 9.97 2.93
CA PHE A 70 -1.58 10.61 3.94
C PHE A 70 -2.12 10.48 5.36
N PHE A 71 -3.40 10.79 5.58
CA PHE A 71 -4.02 10.69 6.91
C PHE A 71 -4.09 9.26 7.43
N THR A 72 -4.19 8.26 6.55
CA THR A 72 -4.08 6.85 6.94
C THR A 72 -2.67 6.53 7.43
N VAL A 73 -1.64 7.02 6.75
CA VAL A 73 -0.24 6.84 7.16
C VAL A 73 0.01 7.50 8.51
N ALA A 74 -0.42 8.75 8.70
CA ALA A 74 -0.26 9.49 9.95
C ALA A 74 -0.97 8.78 11.13
N ALA A 75 -2.20 8.31 10.93
CA ALA A 75 -2.94 7.60 11.97
C ALA A 75 -2.28 6.25 12.34
N LEU A 76 -1.78 5.51 11.35
CA LEU A 76 -1.04 4.26 11.59
C LEU A 76 0.28 4.50 12.31
N ALA A 77 1.03 5.54 11.94
CA ALA A 77 2.27 5.93 12.61
C ALA A 77 2.01 6.24 14.09
N HIS A 78 0.96 7.01 14.38
CA HIS A 78 0.56 7.31 15.75
C HIS A 78 0.17 6.06 16.54
N ALA A 79 -0.70 5.20 15.98
CA ALA A 79 -1.15 3.96 16.63
C ALA A 79 -0.01 2.94 16.87
N LEU A 80 1.04 2.98 16.05
CA LEU A 80 2.18 2.08 16.15
C LEU A 80 3.36 2.67 16.93
N HIS A 81 3.29 3.94 17.34
CA HIS A 81 4.38 4.70 17.96
C HIS A 81 5.62 4.81 17.07
N LEU A 82 5.42 5.09 15.78
CA LEU A 82 6.48 5.27 14.79
C LEU A 82 6.66 6.76 14.43
N SER A 83 7.89 7.16 14.11
CA SER A 83 8.15 8.44 13.47
C SER A 83 7.78 8.39 11.99
N LEU A 84 7.20 9.47 11.47
CA LEU A 84 6.99 9.64 10.02
C LEU A 84 8.32 9.75 9.27
N ASP A 85 9.37 10.27 9.91
CA ASP A 85 10.70 10.38 9.33
C ASP A 85 11.32 8.98 9.10
N ASP A 86 11.19 8.08 10.09
CA ASP A 86 11.67 6.69 9.99
C ASP A 86 10.93 5.94 8.87
N LEU A 87 9.61 6.15 8.79
CA LEU A 87 8.78 5.58 7.71
C LEU A 87 9.23 6.10 6.33
N ALA A 88 9.54 7.39 6.21
CA ALA A 88 9.98 8.01 4.97
C ALA A 88 11.37 7.50 4.54
N ALA A 89 12.32 7.42 5.47
CA ALA A 89 13.67 6.91 5.23
C ALA A 89 13.65 5.46 4.71
N ALA A 90 12.93 4.58 5.39
CA ALA A 90 12.81 3.18 4.99
C ALA A 90 12.14 2.99 3.61
N CYS A 91 11.29 3.93 3.20
CA CYS A 91 10.69 3.94 1.87
C CYS A 91 11.64 4.44 0.78
N ALA A 92 12.69 5.19 1.13
CA ALA A 92 13.66 5.78 0.20
C ALA A 92 14.85 4.87 -0.14
N GLU A 93 15.19 3.90 0.72
CA GLU A 93 16.37 3.00 0.66
C GLU A 93 16.39 1.99 -0.52
N GLY A 94 16.04 2.41 -1.73
CA GLY A 94 16.20 1.59 -2.95
C GLY A 94 15.93 2.34 -4.25
N ALA A 95 15.93 3.68 -4.20
CA ALA A 95 16.05 4.50 -5.40
C ALA A 95 17.50 4.51 -5.93
N GLU A 96 18.50 4.21 -5.10
CA GLU A 96 19.91 4.36 -5.46
C GLU A 96 20.48 3.22 -6.34
N SER A 97 19.75 2.12 -6.55
CA SER A 97 20.27 0.93 -7.24
C SER A 97 19.86 0.82 -8.72
N SER A 98 19.13 1.78 -9.30
CA SER A 98 18.64 1.69 -10.70
C SER A 98 19.22 2.71 -11.69
N GLU A 99 20.15 3.58 -11.28
CA GLU A 99 20.67 4.65 -12.15
C GLU A 99 22.15 4.46 -12.58
N GLN A 100 22.69 3.24 -12.43
CA GLN A 100 24.00 2.85 -12.96
C GLN A 100 23.87 1.76 -14.03
N ALA A 101 23.22 2.08 -15.16
CA ALA A 101 23.35 1.32 -16.41
C ALA A 101 22.83 2.11 -17.62
N MET A 102 23.58 3.13 -18.04
CA MET A 102 23.67 3.51 -19.46
C MET A 102 25.16 3.64 -19.80
N PRO A 103 25.79 2.66 -20.46
CA PRO A 103 27.04 2.91 -21.16
C PRO A 103 26.74 3.72 -22.43
N ALA A 104 27.67 4.64 -22.73
CA ALA A 104 27.68 5.54 -23.88
C ALA A 104 27.75 4.84 -25.24
#